data_AF-A0A922XEI0-F1
#
_entry.id   AF-A0A922XEI0-F1
#
_cell.length_a   1.000
_cell.length_b   1.000
_cell.length_c   1.000
_cell.angle_alpha   90.00
_cell.angle_beta   90.00
_cell.angle_gamma   90.00
#
_symmetry.space_group_name_H-M   'P 1'
#
loop_
_entity.id
_entity.type
_entity.pdbx_description
1 polymer ?
#
loop_
_entity_poly.entity_id
_entity_poly.type
_entity_poly.pdbx_seq_one_letter_code
_entity_poly.pdbx_strand_id
1 'polypeptide(L)'
;MLSVQLECQDCGWWTLCGEAEVVRRLRPLGHFRRATDPPEEIVREVLGTDGKNLACDRCKKTTLKLTLDPDQSDDDDWEQVVICEICREPIPPERLEFKPDARRCVGCQDAADRGRSFVEPDFCPKCGALLEIRVSRGGGPTRYKLFCTGSPSCRL
;
A
#
# COMPACT_ATOMS: atom_id res chain seq x y z
N MET A 1 -1.93 25.09 -8.29
CA MET A 1 -1.00 24.83 -7.16
C MET A 1 0.21 24.08 -7.68
N LEU A 2 1.19 24.84 -8.18
CA LEU A 2 2.44 24.28 -8.69
C LEU A 2 3.32 23.77 -7.53
N SER A 3 3.65 22.47 -7.55
CA SER A 3 4.66 21.89 -6.67
C SER A 3 5.78 21.29 -7.50
N VAL A 4 7.04 21.51 -7.11
CA VAL A 4 8.20 21.07 -7.87
C VAL A 4 9.17 20.39 -6.93
N GLN A 5 9.53 19.15 -7.24
CA GLN A 5 10.62 18.47 -6.56
C GLN A 5 11.92 18.73 -7.31
N LEU A 6 12.92 19.22 -6.58
CA LEU A 6 14.29 19.39 -7.05
C LEU A 6 15.15 18.32 -6.42
N GLU A 7 15.90 17.58 -7.22
CA GLU A 7 16.85 16.56 -6.76
C GLU A 7 18.22 16.78 -7.41
N CYS A 8 19.27 16.86 -6.60
CA CYS A 8 20.63 17.03 -7.08
C CYS A 8 21.31 15.67 -7.28
N GLN A 9 21.68 15.37 -8.52
CA GLN A 9 22.33 14.09 -8.86
C GLN A 9 23.75 13.95 -8.30
N ASP A 10 24.42 15.06 -7.97
CA ASP A 10 25.80 15.05 -7.47
C ASP A 10 25.92 14.83 -5.96
N CYS A 11 24.95 15.28 -5.16
CA CYS A 11 25.03 15.24 -3.69
C CYS A 11 23.82 14.60 -3.01
N GLY A 12 22.82 14.16 -3.79
CA GLY A 12 21.58 13.54 -3.30
C GLY A 12 20.69 14.48 -2.50
N TRP A 13 20.94 15.80 -2.56
CA TRP A 13 20.07 16.77 -1.92
C TRP A 13 18.75 16.88 -2.67
N TRP A 14 17.65 16.83 -1.96
CA TRP A 14 16.33 17.05 -2.53
C TRP A 14 15.52 18.05 -1.71
N THR A 15 14.60 18.74 -2.36
CA THR A 15 13.62 19.62 -1.70
C THR A 15 12.33 19.66 -2.51
N LEU A 16 11.23 19.94 -1.82
CA LEU A 16 9.96 20.32 -2.43
C LEU A 16 9.86 21.84 -2.41
N CYS A 17 9.57 22.44 -3.56
CA CYS A 17 9.40 23.87 -3.75
C CYS A 17 7.98 24.14 -4.24
N GLY A 18 7.25 24.98 -3.52
CA GLY A 18 6.03 25.61 -4.04
C GLY A 18 6.37 26.78 -4.98
N GLU A 19 5.36 27.32 -5.66
CA GLU A 19 5.47 28.43 -6.61
C GLU A 19 6.35 29.60 -6.11
N ALA A 20 6.07 30.13 -4.91
CA ALA A 20 6.81 31.25 -4.35
C ALA A 20 8.32 30.96 -4.18
N GLU A 21 8.65 29.71 -3.84
CA GLU A 21 10.03 29.26 -3.64
C GLU A 21 10.75 29.06 -4.98
N VAL A 22 10.04 28.59 -6.02
CA VAL A 22 10.55 28.52 -7.39
C VAL A 22 10.85 29.91 -7.93
N VAL A 23 9.91 30.86 -7.77
CA VAL A 23 10.10 32.25 -8.20
C VAL A 23 11.32 32.88 -7.49
N ARG A 24 11.50 32.61 -6.18
CA ARG A 24 12.67 33.08 -5.42
C ARG A 24 13.99 32.58 -6.01
N ARG A 25 14.03 31.35 -6.51
CA ARG A 25 15.21 30.72 -7.12
C ARG A 25 15.47 31.19 -8.56
N LEU A 26 14.42 31.53 -9.32
CA LEU A 26 14.53 32.04 -10.68
C LEU A 26 14.92 33.54 -10.74
N ARG A 27 14.66 34.31 -9.67
CA ARG A 27 15.04 35.74 -9.59
C ARG A 27 16.54 36.02 -9.74
N PRO A 28 17.44 35.28 -9.04
CA PRO A 28 18.89 35.39 -9.25
C PRO A 28 19.34 35.17 -10.70
N LEU A 29 18.62 34.34 -11.46
CA LEU A 29 18.89 34.07 -12.88
C LEU A 29 18.43 35.22 -13.80
N GLY A 30 17.78 36.25 -13.26
CA GLY A 30 17.34 37.44 -14.00
C GLY A 30 15.86 37.41 -14.42
N HIS A 31 15.14 36.34 -14.13
CA HIS A 31 13.71 36.21 -14.42
C HIS A 31 12.86 36.92 -13.36
N PHE A 32 11.67 37.37 -13.75
CA PHE A 32 10.67 37.99 -12.86
C PHE A 32 11.13 39.23 -12.07
N ARG A 33 12.16 39.97 -12.53
CA ARG A 33 12.64 41.20 -11.85
C ARG A 33 11.59 42.30 -11.66
N ARG A 34 10.57 42.34 -12.52
CA ARG A 34 9.52 43.39 -12.53
C ARG A 34 8.15 42.89 -12.06
N ALA A 35 7.96 41.57 -11.96
CA ALA A 35 6.69 40.96 -11.58
C ALA A 35 6.82 40.40 -10.16
N THR A 36 6.10 41.02 -9.21
CA THR A 36 6.11 40.59 -7.82
C THR A 36 5.46 39.21 -7.66
N ASP A 37 4.42 38.95 -8.46
CA ASP A 37 3.64 37.72 -8.47
C ASP A 37 3.29 37.32 -9.92
N PRO A 38 4.19 36.58 -10.61
CA PRO A 38 3.90 36.06 -11.95
C PRO A 38 2.90 34.89 -11.88
N PRO A 39 1.99 34.74 -12.85
CA PRO A 39 1.03 33.64 -12.86
C PRO A 39 1.73 32.27 -13.01
N GLU A 40 1.19 31.25 -12.33
CA GLU A 40 1.70 29.87 -12.27
C GLU A 40 2.13 29.30 -13.65
N GLU A 41 1.37 29.61 -14.71
CA GLU A 41 1.61 29.13 -16.07
C GLU A 41 2.97 29.60 -16.63
N ILE A 42 3.29 30.87 -16.44
CA ILE A 42 4.56 31.46 -16.90
C ILE A 42 5.72 30.92 -16.06
N VAL A 43 5.51 30.71 -14.76
CA VAL A 43 6.52 30.12 -13.88
C VAL A 43 6.87 28.71 -14.32
N ARG A 44 5.87 27.89 -14.69
CA ARG A 44 6.08 26.53 -15.21
C ARG A 44 6.85 26.52 -16.52
N GLU A 45 6.50 27.38 -17.47
CA GLU A 45 7.17 27.47 -18.78
C GLU A 45 8.64 27.90 -18.65
N VAL A 46 8.91 28.92 -17.84
CA VAL A 46 10.27 29.38 -17.55
C VAL A 46 11.06 28.31 -16.81
N LEU A 47 10.46 27.61 -15.84
CA LEU A 47 11.11 26.52 -15.14
C LEU A 47 11.46 25.35 -16.06
N GLY A 48 10.62 25.03 -17.04
CA GLY A 48 10.92 24.01 -18.06
C GLY A 48 12.10 24.38 -18.95
N THR A 49 12.26 25.66 -19.27
CA THR A 49 13.32 26.17 -20.15
C THR A 49 14.64 26.40 -19.40
N ASP A 50 14.57 27.11 -18.27
CA ASP A 50 15.72 27.61 -17.51
C ASP A 50 16.02 26.81 -16.23
N GLY A 51 15.20 25.81 -15.89
CA GLY A 51 15.41 24.96 -14.72
C GLY A 51 16.76 24.24 -14.71
N LYS A 52 17.33 23.96 -15.89
CA LYS A 52 18.67 23.37 -16.04
C LYS A 52 19.82 24.26 -15.54
N ASN A 53 19.55 25.55 -15.38
CA ASN A 53 20.52 26.53 -14.88
C ASN A 53 20.41 26.74 -13.37
N LEU A 54 19.46 26.09 -12.69
CA LEU A 54 19.33 26.17 -11.24
C LEU A 54 20.50 25.46 -10.56
N ALA A 55 21.18 26.19 -9.68
CA ALA A 55 22.24 25.64 -8.85
C ALA A 55 21.67 24.94 -7.62
N CYS A 56 22.27 23.81 -7.24
CA CYS A 56 22.00 23.14 -5.98
C CYS A 56 22.45 24.02 -4.79
N ASP A 57 21.61 24.16 -3.77
CA ASP A 57 21.93 24.97 -2.58
C ASP A 57 23.14 24.43 -1.81
N ARG A 58 23.39 23.12 -1.89
CA ARG A 58 24.44 22.43 -1.13
C ARG A 58 25.77 22.37 -1.88
N CYS A 59 25.77 21.93 -3.14
CA CYS A 59 27.00 21.72 -3.91
C CYS A 59 27.25 22.76 -5.00
N LYS A 60 26.31 23.69 -5.22
CA LYS A 60 26.35 24.76 -6.25
C LYS A 60 26.49 24.27 -7.71
N LYS A 61 26.41 22.96 -7.95
CA LYS A 61 26.36 22.40 -9.31
C LYS A 61 24.95 22.56 -9.88
N THR A 62 24.87 22.70 -11.21
CA THR A 62 23.61 22.94 -11.94
C THR A 62 22.90 21.65 -12.38
N THR A 63 23.40 20.49 -11.97
CA THR A 63 22.79 19.19 -12.30
C THR A 63 21.61 18.87 -11.37
N LEU A 64 20.52 19.60 -11.53
CA LEU A 64 19.26 19.35 -10.83
C LEU A 64 18.27 18.61 -11.74
N LYS A 65 17.76 17.48 -11.25
CA LYS A 65 16.58 16.81 -11.79
C LYS A 65 15.35 17.53 -11.25
N LEU A 66 14.47 17.95 -12.16
CA LEU A 66 13.22 18.62 -11.85
C LEU A 66 12.06 17.64 -12.10
N THR A 67 11.23 17.42 -11.09
CA THR A 67 9.95 16.72 -11.23
C THR A 67 8.85 17.75 -10.97
N LEU A 68 8.05 18.06 -12.00
CA LEU A 68 6.90 18.94 -11.88
C LEU A 68 5.71 18.15 -11.37
N ASP A 69 4.98 18.74 -10.43
CA ASP A 69 3.76 18.20 -9.83
C ASP A 69 3.92 16.71 -9.43
N PRO A 70 4.85 16.36 -8.52
CA PRO A 70 5.11 14.98 -8.10
C PRO A 70 3.90 14.29 -7.44
N ASP A 71 2.88 15.04 -7.05
CA ASP A 71 1.61 14.53 -6.53
C ASP A 71 0.59 14.21 -7.65
N GLN A 72 0.86 14.66 -8.88
CA GLN A 72 0.07 14.39 -10.09
C GLN A 72 0.83 13.56 -11.14
N SER A 73 2.11 13.24 -10.91
CA SER A 73 2.84 12.34 -11.79
C SER A 73 2.31 10.92 -11.59
N ASP A 74 1.29 10.56 -12.38
CA ASP A 74 0.93 9.20 -12.83
C ASP A 74 1.31 8.04 -11.89
N ASP A 75 1.02 8.15 -10.59
CA ASP A 75 0.72 7.00 -9.74
C ASP A 75 -0.78 6.67 -9.94
N ASP A 76 -1.21 6.55 -11.20
CA ASP A 76 -2.47 5.90 -11.60
C ASP A 76 -2.39 4.37 -11.40
N ASP A 77 -1.42 3.92 -10.61
CA ASP A 77 -1.11 2.53 -10.26
C ASP A 77 -1.21 2.30 -8.74
N TRP A 78 -1.98 3.14 -8.02
CA TRP A 78 -2.68 2.64 -6.83
C TRP A 78 -3.78 1.66 -7.27
N GLU A 79 -3.41 0.59 -7.99
CA GLU A 79 -4.24 -0.60 -8.13
C GLU A 79 -4.64 -0.98 -6.70
N GLN A 80 -5.93 -0.88 -6.40
CA GLN A 80 -6.45 -1.31 -5.12
C GLN A 80 -6.30 -2.83 -5.04
N VAL A 81 -5.11 -3.27 -4.64
CA VAL A 81 -4.81 -4.68 -4.45
C VAL A 81 -5.65 -5.17 -3.28
N VAL A 82 -6.81 -5.75 -3.58
CA VAL A 82 -7.63 -6.40 -2.58
C VAL A 82 -6.91 -7.68 -2.16
N ILE A 83 -6.50 -7.74 -0.89
CA ILE A 83 -5.78 -8.89 -0.33
C ILE A 83 -6.74 -9.92 0.26
N CYS A 84 -6.37 -11.20 0.19
CA CYS A 84 -7.12 -12.28 0.80
C CYS A 84 -7.01 -12.24 2.34
N GLU A 85 -8.13 -12.34 3.06
CA GLU A 85 -8.15 -12.36 4.53
C GLU A 85 -7.43 -13.58 5.15
N ILE A 86 -7.25 -14.67 4.40
CA ILE A 86 -6.68 -15.92 4.89
C ILE A 86 -5.18 -16.04 4.55
N CYS A 87 -4.82 -16.05 3.26
CA CYS A 87 -3.44 -16.24 2.83
C CYS A 87 -2.65 -14.92 2.67
N ARG A 88 -3.32 -13.76 2.74
CA ARG A 88 -2.73 -12.42 2.50
C ARG A 88 -2.12 -12.22 1.11
N GLU A 89 -2.38 -13.13 0.19
CA GLU A 89 -2.02 -12.96 -1.21
C GLU A 89 -3.02 -12.03 -1.92
N PRO A 90 -2.59 -11.29 -2.95
CA PRO A 90 -3.47 -10.53 -3.83
C PRO A 90 -4.60 -11.39 -4.39
N ILE A 91 -5.84 -10.88 -4.36
CA ILE A 91 -6.97 -11.52 -5.04
C ILE A 91 -6.83 -11.26 -6.54
N PRO A 92 -6.91 -12.28 -7.40
CA PRO A 92 -6.80 -12.10 -8.84
C PRO A 92 -7.83 -11.09 -9.38
N PRO A 93 -7.46 -10.19 -10.30
CA PRO A 93 -8.35 -9.15 -10.82
C PRO A 93 -9.58 -9.75 -11.50
N GLU A 94 -9.43 -10.84 -12.26
CA GLU A 94 -10.54 -11.58 -12.88
C GLU A 94 -11.66 -11.96 -11.87
N ARG A 95 -11.28 -12.22 -10.61
CA ARG A 95 -12.24 -12.53 -9.53
C ARG A 95 -12.92 -11.28 -8.99
N LEU A 96 -12.19 -10.17 -8.89
CA LEU A 96 -12.74 -8.89 -8.44
C LEU A 96 -13.67 -8.27 -9.50
N GLU A 97 -13.38 -8.49 -10.78
CA GLU A 97 -14.27 -8.12 -11.89
C GLU A 97 -15.62 -8.84 -11.81
N PHE A 98 -15.60 -10.15 -11.53
CA PHE A 98 -16.82 -10.93 -11.38
C PHE A 98 -17.52 -10.71 -10.03
N LYS A 99 -16.75 -10.53 -8.96
CA LYS A 99 -17.24 -10.34 -7.59
C LYS A 99 -16.38 -9.30 -6.86
N PRO A 100 -16.73 -8.01 -6.93
CA PRO A 100 -15.94 -6.94 -6.33
C PRO A 100 -15.86 -7.02 -4.80
N ASP A 101 -16.88 -7.58 -4.15
CA ASP A 101 -16.91 -7.79 -2.69
C ASP A 101 -16.18 -9.07 -2.23
N ALA A 102 -15.35 -9.67 -3.08
CA ALA A 102 -14.63 -10.89 -2.71
C ALA A 102 -13.55 -10.60 -1.67
N ARG A 103 -13.71 -11.18 -0.48
CA ARG A 103 -12.73 -11.09 0.64
C ARG A 103 -11.68 -12.21 0.66
N ARG A 104 -11.86 -13.22 -0.20
CA ARG A 104 -11.05 -14.45 -0.23
C ARG A 104 -10.62 -14.78 -1.65
N CYS A 105 -9.37 -15.21 -1.81
CA CYS A 105 -8.85 -15.74 -3.07
C CYS A 105 -9.56 -17.07 -3.45
N VAL A 106 -9.43 -17.48 -4.71
CA VAL A 106 -10.07 -18.71 -5.22
C VAL A 106 -9.65 -19.94 -4.41
N GLY A 107 -8.36 -20.08 -4.10
CA GLY A 107 -7.85 -21.23 -3.35
C GLY A 107 -8.37 -21.31 -1.91
N CYS A 108 -8.44 -20.18 -1.21
CA CYS A 108 -8.99 -20.13 0.15
C CYS A 108 -10.50 -20.31 0.18
N GLN A 109 -11.21 -19.82 -0.85
CA GLN A 109 -12.64 -20.06 -0.99
C GLN A 109 -12.92 -21.55 -1.25
N ASP A 110 -12.23 -22.17 -2.20
CA ASP A 110 -12.37 -23.60 -2.53
C ASP A 110 -11.99 -24.49 -1.33
N ALA A 111 -10.96 -24.14 -0.57
CA ALA A 111 -10.62 -24.84 0.68
C ALA A 111 -11.76 -24.76 1.71
N ALA A 112 -12.38 -23.58 1.87
CA ALA A 112 -13.51 -23.40 2.77
C ALA A 112 -14.76 -24.18 2.28
N ASP A 113 -15.04 -24.16 0.98
CA ASP A 113 -16.15 -24.88 0.36
C ASP A 113 -15.99 -26.41 0.48
N ARG A 114 -14.75 -26.90 0.47
CA ARG A 114 -14.40 -28.31 0.76
C ARG A 114 -14.43 -28.66 2.25
N GLY A 115 -14.85 -27.75 3.12
CA GLY A 115 -14.99 -27.99 4.55
C GLY A 115 -13.68 -27.95 5.34
N ARG A 116 -12.59 -27.39 4.80
CA ARG A 116 -11.44 -27.04 5.64
C ARG A 116 -11.82 -25.79 6.43
N SER A 117 -12.16 -26.00 7.70
CA SER A 117 -12.40 -24.91 8.63
C SER A 117 -11.07 -24.22 8.95
N PHE A 118 -10.94 -22.95 8.54
CA PHE A 118 -9.99 -22.01 9.14
C PHE A 118 -10.46 -21.53 10.52
N VAL A 119 -11.53 -22.13 11.05
CA VAL A 119 -12.04 -21.88 12.40
C VAL A 119 -10.94 -22.24 13.38
N GLU A 120 -10.71 -21.32 14.32
CA GLU A 120 -9.77 -21.51 15.42
C GLU A 120 -10.00 -22.89 16.06
N PRO A 121 -8.96 -23.71 16.19
CA PRO A 121 -9.12 -25.02 16.79
C PRO A 121 -9.64 -24.90 18.22
N ASP A 122 -10.67 -25.68 18.56
CA ASP A 122 -11.18 -25.74 19.92
C ASP A 122 -10.15 -26.43 20.83
N PHE A 123 -9.81 -25.79 21.95
CA PHE A 123 -8.88 -26.33 22.94
C PHE A 123 -9.61 -26.79 24.20
N CYS A 124 -9.10 -27.84 24.83
CA CYS A 124 -9.65 -28.35 26.07
C CYS A 124 -9.40 -27.35 27.22
N PRO A 125 -10.42 -26.88 27.95
CA PRO A 125 -10.23 -25.95 29.07
C PRO A 125 -9.47 -26.56 30.26
N LYS A 126 -9.32 -27.89 30.31
CA LYS A 126 -8.63 -28.59 31.41
C LYS A 126 -7.14 -28.81 31.15
N CYS A 127 -6.75 -29.10 29.91
CA CYS A 127 -5.37 -29.50 29.59
C CYS A 127 -4.77 -28.76 28.38
N GLY A 128 -5.51 -27.91 27.70
CA GLY A 128 -5.04 -27.18 26.52
C GLY A 128 -4.81 -28.04 25.26
N ALA A 129 -5.10 -29.34 25.30
CA ALA A 129 -5.02 -30.20 24.11
C ALA A 129 -6.19 -29.93 23.15
N LEU A 130 -5.98 -30.20 21.86
CA LEU A 130 -6.99 -30.01 20.80
C LEU A 130 -8.25 -30.86 21.07
N LEU A 131 -9.41 -30.30 20.78
CA LEU A 131 -10.69 -31.01 20.77
C LEU A 131 -10.99 -31.50 19.35
N GLU A 132 -11.45 -32.74 19.25
CA GLU A 132 -11.94 -33.33 18.01
C GLU A 132 -13.40 -33.73 18.15
N ILE A 133 -14.21 -33.46 17.14
CA ILE A 133 -15.57 -33.98 17.06
C ILE A 133 -15.51 -35.45 16.67
N ARG A 134 -15.98 -36.34 17.55
CA ARG A 134 -16.11 -37.78 17.26
C ARG A 134 -17.54 -38.25 17.52
N VAL A 135 -17.94 -39.31 16.81
CA VAL A 135 -19.23 -39.97 17.02
C VAL A 135 -19.20 -40.86 18.26
N SER A 136 -20.19 -40.71 19.15
CA SER A 136 -20.30 -41.59 20.32
C SER A 136 -20.78 -42.98 19.90
N ARG A 137 -20.06 -44.04 20.29
CA ARG A 137 -20.37 -45.44 19.93
C ARG A 137 -21.53 -46.07 20.73
N GLY A 138 -22.49 -45.29 21.19
CA GLY A 138 -23.66 -45.78 21.95
C GLY A 138 -24.79 -46.22 21.02
N GLY A 139 -25.49 -47.31 21.35
CA GLY A 139 -26.67 -47.76 20.61
C GLY A 139 -27.78 -46.71 20.64
N GLY A 140 -28.08 -46.10 19.49
CA GLY A 140 -29.02 -44.99 19.35
C GLY A 140 -28.67 -44.10 18.16
N PRO A 141 -29.36 -42.96 17.98
CA PRO A 141 -29.03 -42.00 16.92
C PRO A 141 -27.60 -41.48 17.10
N THR A 142 -26.88 -41.29 15.99
CA THR A 142 -25.51 -40.78 15.98
C THR A 142 -25.44 -39.42 16.69
N ARG A 143 -24.68 -39.36 17.79
CA ARG A 143 -24.39 -38.11 18.50
C ARG A 143 -22.94 -37.73 18.29
N TYR A 144 -22.74 -36.50 17.83
CA TYR A 144 -21.42 -35.87 17.73
C TYR A 144 -21.07 -35.26 19.09
N LYS A 145 -19.89 -35.60 19.64
CA LYS A 145 -19.37 -35.03 20.89
C LYS A 145 -17.93 -34.57 20.69
N LEU A 146 -17.53 -33.53 21.40
CA LEU A 146 -16.15 -33.07 21.49
C LEU A 146 -15.35 -34.03 22.38
N PHE A 147 -14.22 -34.53 21.88
CA PHE A 147 -13.28 -35.39 22.59
C PHE A 147 -11.93 -34.70 22.72
N CYS A 148 -11.39 -34.68 23.93
CA CYS A 148 -10.05 -34.19 24.19
C CYS A 148 -8.99 -35.17 23.66
N THR A 149 -8.02 -34.67 22.89
CA THR A 149 -6.90 -35.45 22.34
C THR A 149 -5.70 -35.58 23.29
N GLY A 150 -5.76 -34.97 24.48
CA GLY A 150 -4.71 -35.05 25.49
C GLY A 150 -4.47 -36.50 25.97
N SER A 151 -3.26 -36.77 26.47
CA SER A 151 -2.90 -38.04 27.10
C SER A 151 -2.44 -37.81 28.53
N PRO A 152 -3.23 -38.19 29.56
CA PRO A 152 -4.55 -38.82 29.50
C PRO A 152 -5.66 -37.87 29.00
N SER A 153 -6.71 -38.43 28.36
CA SER A 153 -7.80 -37.64 27.81
C SER A 153 -8.72 -37.11 28.91
N CYS A 154 -9.01 -35.80 28.84
CA CYS A 154 -9.92 -35.17 29.79
C CYS A 154 -11.37 -35.56 29.50
N ARG A 155 -12.14 -35.89 30.55
CA ARG A 155 -13.61 -35.98 30.46
C ARG A 155 -14.18 -34.56 30.43
N LEU A 156 -14.83 -34.22 29.32
CA LEU A 156 -15.57 -32.99 29.09
C LEU A 156 -17.06 -33.23 29.30
#